data_AF-A0AA96FBA1-F1
#
_entry.id   AF-A0AA96FBA1-F1
#
_cell.length_a   1.000
_cell.length_b   1.000
_cell.length_c   1.000
_cell.angle_alpha   90.00
_cell.angle_beta   90.00
_cell.angle_gamma   90.00
#
_symmetry.space_group_name_H-M   'P 1'
#
loop_
_entity.id
_entity.type
_entity.pdbx_description
1 polymer ?
#
loop_
_entity_poly.entity_id
_entity_poly.type
_entity_poly.pdbx_seq_one_letter_code
_entity_poly.pdbx_strand_id
1 'polypeptide(L)' 'MPDPLLIAVPVLIVAALVVWVYVDASSRAGTPRQVVARIGTFSIETPLQWLVLCIVLMIGFLPLYLVARRESG' A
#
# COMPACT_ATOMS: atom_id res chain seq x y z
N MET A 1 14.12 9.10 22.81
CA MET A 1 13.89 9.16 21.35
C MET A 1 13.69 7.73 20.89
N PRO A 2 12.64 7.40 20.12
CA PRO A 2 12.44 6.03 19.63
C PRO A 2 13.64 5.60 18.78
N ASP A 3 14.06 4.35 18.90
CA ASP A 3 15.21 3.83 18.18
C ASP A 3 15.00 4.01 16.66
N PRO A 4 15.97 4.58 15.93
CA PRO A 4 15.79 4.87 14.51
C PRO A 4 15.53 3.60 13.69
N LEU A 5 16.07 2.46 14.12
CA LEU A 5 15.80 1.15 13.51
C LEU A 5 14.35 0.70 13.68
N LEU A 6 13.72 1.05 14.81
CA LEU A 6 12.33 0.70 15.12
C LEU A 6 11.34 1.42 14.18
N ILE A 7 11.76 2.56 13.61
CA ILE A 7 10.99 3.31 12.61
C ILE A 7 11.42 2.94 11.19
N ALA A 8 12.72 2.87 10.92
CA ALA A 8 13.25 2.67 9.58
C ALA A 8 12.90 1.30 8.99
N VAL A 9 12.95 0.24 9.79
CA VAL A 9 12.68 -1.13 9.30
C VAL A 9 11.24 -1.28 8.78
N PRO A 10 10.18 -0.91 9.54
CA PRO A 10 8.81 -0.95 9.01
C PRO A 10 8.63 -0.12 7.75
N VAL A 11 9.22 1.08 7.69
CA VAL A 11 9.11 1.97 6.53
C VAL A 11 9.75 1.33 5.29
N LEU A 12 10.91 0.69 5.44
CA LEU A 12 11.59 -0.01 4.34
C LEU A 12 10.79 -1.23 3.86
N ILE A 13 10.21 -2.01 4.78
CA ILE A 13 9.36 -3.16 4.45
C ILE A 13 8.15 -2.70 3.63
N VAL A 14 7.48 -1.62 4.07
CA VAL A 14 6.35 -1.05 3.34
C VAL A 14 6.78 -0.58 1.95
N ALA A 15 7.90 0.15 1.85
CA ALA A 15 8.40 0.61 0.56
C ALA A 15 8.70 -0.56 -0.39
N ALA A 16 9.32 -1.63 0.12
CA ALA A 16 9.59 -2.84 -0.65
C ALA A 16 8.30 -3.52 -1.13
N LEU A 17 7.27 -3.59 -0.29
CA LEU A 17 5.96 -4.14 -0.67
C LEU A 17 5.28 -3.30 -1.74
N VAL A 18 5.32 -1.97 -1.63
CA VAL A 18 4.75 -1.05 -2.62
C VAL A 18 5.41 -1.24 -3.99
N VAL A 19 6.74 -1.32 -4.02
CA VAL A 19 7.51 -1.57 -5.25
C VAL A 19 7.17 -2.95 -5.81
N TRP A 20 7.11 -3.98 -4.96
CA TRP A 20 6.77 -5.33 -5.37
C TRP A 20 5.38 -5.42 -5.99
N VAL A 21 4.36 -4.78 -5.39
CA VAL A 21 2.99 -4.74 -5.94
C VAL A 21 2.99 -4.12 -7.33
N TYR A 22 3.69 -2.99 -7.53
CA TYR A 22 3.76 -2.35 -8.83
C TYR A 22 4.45 -3.23 -9.87
N VAL A 23 5.58 -3.86 -9.53
CA VAL A 23 6.33 -4.75 -10.42
C VAL A 23 5.53 -6.00 -10.77
N ASP A 24 4.91 -6.64 -9.79
CA ASP A 24 4.07 -7.83 -10.01
C ASP A 24 2.87 -7.50 -10.91
N ALA A 25 2.13 -6.43 -10.61
CA ALA A 25 1.00 -6.00 -11.44
C ALA A 25 1.45 -5.64 -12.86
N SER A 26 2.60 -4.98 -13.01
CA SER A 26 3.17 -4.63 -14.32
C SER A 26 3.55 -5.87 -15.12
N SER A 27 4.14 -6.88 -14.47
CA SER A 27 4.53 -8.14 -15.12
C SER A 27 3.33 -8.96 -15.64
N ARG A 28 2.14 -8.71 -15.09
CA ARG A 28 0.89 -9.42 -15.43
C ARG A 28 -0.04 -8.60 -16.32
N ALA A 29 0.27 -7.33 -16.56
CA ALA A 29 -0.57 -6.44 -17.36
C ALA A 29 -0.73 -6.97 -18.79
N GLY A 30 -1.97 -6.98 -19.29
CA GLY A 30 -2.29 -7.49 -20.63
C GLY A 30 -2.23 -9.02 -20.76
N THR A 31 -2.09 -9.75 -19.66
CA THR A 31 -2.13 -11.22 -19.64
C THR A 31 -3.46 -11.73 -19.06
N PRO A 32 -3.84 -13.00 -19.32
CA PRO A 32 -4.99 -13.62 -18.66
C PRO A 32 -4.88 -13.70 -17.12
N ARG A 33 -3.68 -13.47 -16.56
CA ARG A 33 -3.39 -13.47 -15.12
C ARG A 33 -3.31 -12.06 -14.52
N GLN A 34 -3.81 -11.05 -15.23
CA GLN A 34 -3.88 -9.68 -14.73
C GLN A 34 -4.62 -9.63 -13.38
N VAL A 35 -4.01 -8.97 -12.40
CA VAL A 35 -4.57 -8.83 -11.05
C VAL A 35 -5.56 -7.66 -11.07
N VAL A 36 -6.85 -7.99 -11.00
CA VAL A 36 -7.95 -7.02 -11.00
C VAL A 36 -8.72 -7.14 -9.69
N ALA A 37 -9.09 -6.01 -9.10
CA ALA A 37 -9.97 -5.97 -7.93
C ALA A 37 -11.12 -5.00 -8.14
N ARG A 38 -12.33 -5.40 -7.76
CA ARG A 38 -13.53 -4.56 -7.78
C ARG A 38 -14.06 -4.38 -6.36
N ILE A 39 -14.17 -3.12 -5.93
CA ILE A 39 -14.65 -2.72 -4.60
C ILE A 39 -15.86 -1.81 -4.82
N GLY A 40 -17.07 -2.36 -4.74
CA GLY A 40 -18.29 -1.65 -5.11
C GLY A 40 -18.24 -1.18 -6.56
N THR A 41 -18.30 0.13 -6.78
CA THR A 41 -18.18 0.76 -8.10
C THR A 41 -16.73 1.04 -8.54
N PHE A 42 -15.75 0.90 -7.64
CA PHE A 42 -14.34 1.12 -7.96
C PHE A 42 -13.71 -0.15 -8.54
N SER A 43 -12.93 0.02 -9.61
CA SER A 43 -12.17 -1.05 -10.26
C SER A 43 -10.69 -0.68 -10.29
N ILE A 44 -9.84 -1.64 -9.95
CA ILE A 44 -8.38 -1.52 -9.94
C ILE A 44 -7.88 -2.52 -10.96
N GLU A 45 -7.49 -2.00 -12.11
CA GLU A 45 -7.17 -2.80 -13.30
C GLU A 45 -5.72 -2.61 -13.73
N THR A 46 -5.13 -1.48 -13.40
CA THR A 46 -3.78 -1.11 -13.86
C THR A 46 -2.76 -1.18 -12.73
N PRO A 47 -1.47 -1.42 -13.04
CA PRO A 47 -0.39 -1.37 -12.07
C PRO A 47 -0.31 -0.03 -11.34
N LEU A 48 -0.59 1.06 -12.06
CA LEU A 48 -0.61 2.40 -11.50
C LEU A 48 -1.73 2.58 -10.47
N GLN A 49 -2.92 2.04 -10.71
CA GLN A 49 -4.02 2.09 -9.73
C GLN A 49 -3.69 1.28 -8.47
N TRP A 50 -3.03 0.13 -8.61
CA TRP A 50 -2.55 -0.65 -7.47
C TRP A 50 -1.53 0.14 -6.62
N LEU A 51 -0.56 0.77 -7.27
CA LEU A 51 0.43 1.64 -6.61
C LEU A 51 -0.25 2.80 -5.86
N VAL A 52 -1.16 3.51 -6.53
CA VAL A 52 -1.88 4.64 -5.94
C VAL A 52 -2.70 4.18 -4.73
N LEU A 53 -3.40 3.05 -4.82
CA LEU A 53 -4.16 2.51 -3.68
C LEU A 53 -3.24 2.23 -2.50
N CYS A 54 -2.10 1.56 -2.71
CA CYS A 54 -1.14 1.28 -1.64
C CYS A 54 -0.65 2.58 -0.96
N ILE A 55 -0.35 3.61 -1.74
CA ILE A 55 0.07 4.92 -1.21
C ILE A 55 -1.07 5.58 -0.41
N VAL A 56 -2.30 5.56 -0.92
CA VAL A 56 -3.46 6.14 -0.23
C VAL A 56 -3.73 5.44 1.10
N LEU A 57 -3.65 4.10 1.15
CA LEU A 57 -3.79 3.35 2.40
C LEU A 57 -2.68 3.72 3.40
N MET A 58 -1.45 3.85 2.91
CA MET A 58 -0.31 4.16 3.75
C MET A 58 -0.27 5.61 4.27
N ILE A 59 -0.64 6.59 3.45
CA ILE A 59 -0.57 8.02 3.81
C ILE A 59 -1.88 8.49 4.44
N GLY A 60 -3.02 7.94 4.02
CA GLY A 60 -4.33 8.29 4.55
C GLY A 60 -4.66 7.51 5.82
N PHE A 61 -4.68 6.18 5.74
CA PHE A 61 -5.23 5.36 6.83
C PHE A 61 -4.24 5.10 7.95
N LEU A 62 -2.95 4.92 7.66
CA LEU A 62 -1.98 4.65 8.72
C LEU A 62 -1.85 5.83 9.70
N PRO A 63 -1.69 7.10 9.28
CA PRO A 63 -1.63 8.22 10.21
C PRO A 63 -2.92 8.36 11.01
N LEU A 64 -4.08 8.19 10.37
CA LEU A 64 -5.38 8.22 11.05
C LEU A 64 -5.48 7.13 12.13
N TYR A 65 -5.07 5.91 11.83
CA TYR A 65 -5.04 4.82 12.80
C TYR A 65 -4.10 5.13 13.98
N LEU A 66 -2.92 5.69 13.71
CA LEU A 66 -1.97 6.07 14.76
C LEU A 66 -2.52 7.18 15.65
N VAL A 67 -3.26 8.14 15.10
CA VAL A 67 -3.96 9.18 15.87
C VAL A 67 -5.06 8.55 16.72
N ALA A 68 -5.97 7.78 16.12
CA ALA A 68 -7.06 7.13 16.84
C ALA A 68 -6.54 6.22 17.98
N ARG A 69 -5.47 5.47 17.73
CA ARG A 69 -4.82 4.63 18.75
C ARG A 69 -4.28 5.43 19.93
N ARG A 70 -3.77 6.64 19.70
CA ARG A 70 -3.29 7.52 20.78
C ARG A 70 -4.43 8.11 21.62
N GLU A 71 -5.60 8.32 21.03
CA GLU A 71 -6.78 8.83 21.76
C GLU A 71 -7.49 7.73 22.56
N SER A 72 -7.31 6.47 22.17
CA SER A 72 -7.98 5.31 22.78
C SER A 72 -7.25 4.71 23.99
N GLY A 73 -6.08 5.23 24.37
CA GLY A 73 -5.22 4.68 25.43
C GLY A 73 -4.74 5.76 26.39
#